data_AF-A0A956KV63-F1
#
_entry.id   AF-A0A956KV63-F1
#
_cell.length_a   1.000
_cell.length_b   1.000
_cell.length_c   1.000
_cell.angle_alpha   90.00
_cell.angle_beta   90.00
_cell.angle_gamma   90.00
#
_symmetry.space_group_name_H-M   'P 1'
#
loop_
_entity.id
_entity.type
_entity.pdbx_description
1 polymer ?
#
loop_
_entity_poly.entity_id
_entity_poly.type
_entity_poly.pdbx_seq_one_letter_code
_entity_poly.pdbx_strand_id
1 'polypeptide(L)'
;MKTASLAVEPGGVSKNEPRDGRRRVQIDFSRSAYARLDAIRERSEAQSNAETVRNALRLYDWFLRQLDEGYEVRLVKGDEERAIELLW
;
A
#
# COMPACT_ATOMS: atom_id res chain seq x y z
N MET A 1 -4.42 -66.67 11.81
CA MET A 1 -5.23 -66.07 10.74
C MET A 1 -6.28 -65.15 11.34
N LYS A 2 -6.08 -63.83 11.22
CA LYS A 2 -7.13 -62.80 11.16
C LYS A 2 -6.48 -61.56 10.54
N THR A 3 -6.76 -61.37 9.26
CA THR A 3 -6.42 -60.20 8.46
C THR A 3 -7.43 -59.07 8.70
N ALA A 4 -7.02 -57.87 8.28
CA ALA A 4 -7.76 -56.61 8.07
C ALA A 4 -7.46 -55.53 9.12
N SER A 5 -7.17 -54.28 8.79
CA SER A 5 -6.89 -53.61 7.51
C SER A 5 -6.25 -52.27 7.85
N LEU A 6 -5.32 -51.82 7.00
CA LEU A 6 -4.81 -50.45 7.04
C LEU A 6 -5.98 -49.46 6.85
N ALA A 7 -6.08 -48.48 7.74
CA ALA A 7 -6.68 -47.19 7.46
C ALA A 7 -5.57 -46.15 7.59
N VAL A 8 -4.87 -45.87 6.49
CA VAL A 8 -4.07 -44.66 6.37
C VAL A 8 -5.08 -43.58 5.98
N GLU A 9 -5.41 -42.69 6.92
CA GLU A 9 -6.22 -41.51 6.60
C GLU A 9 -5.46 -40.64 5.59
N PRO A 10 -6.09 -40.22 4.48
CA PRO A 10 -5.43 -39.37 3.51
C PRO A 10 -5.37 -37.95 4.06
N GLY A 11 -4.14 -37.45 4.23
CA GLY A 11 -3.81 -36.05 4.06
C GLY A 11 -4.54 -35.07 4.98
N GLY A 12 -3.98 -34.87 6.17
CA GLY A 12 -4.10 -33.58 6.85
C GLY A 12 -3.41 -32.50 6.01
N VAL A 13 -4.13 -31.94 5.03
CA VAL A 13 -3.71 -30.71 4.37
C VAL A 13 -3.68 -29.63 5.43
N SER A 14 -2.46 -29.23 5.83
CA SER A 14 -2.24 -28.04 6.65
C SER A 14 -2.96 -26.86 6.00
N LYS A 15 -4.03 -26.37 6.66
CA LYS A 15 -4.86 -25.23 6.21
C LYS A 15 -4.14 -23.88 6.32
N ASN A 16 -2.83 -23.83 6.12
CA ASN A 16 -2.02 -22.61 6.21
C ASN A 16 -1.04 -22.49 5.03
N GLU A 17 -1.51 -22.72 3.81
CA GLU A 17 -0.84 -22.12 2.66
C GLU A 17 -1.22 -20.63 2.61
N PRO A 18 -0.25 -19.70 2.70
CA PRO A 18 -0.53 -18.28 2.67
C PRO A 18 -1.09 -17.91 1.30
N ARG A 19 -2.38 -17.60 1.26
CA ARG A 19 -3.04 -17.08 0.06
C ARG A 19 -2.51 -15.67 -0.20
N ASP A 20 -1.62 -15.56 -1.18
CA ASP A 20 -1.08 -14.31 -1.76
C ASP A 20 -0.15 -13.54 -0.79
N GLY A 21 1.01 -13.07 -1.26
CA GLY A 21 2.10 -12.48 -0.44
C GLY A 21 1.79 -11.14 0.25
N ARG A 22 0.53 -10.87 0.58
CA ARG A 22 0.04 -9.63 1.19
C ARG A 22 0.32 -9.62 2.69
N ARG A 23 0.99 -8.57 3.15
CA ARG A 23 1.14 -8.27 4.58
C ARG A 23 0.13 -7.21 4.99
N ARG A 24 -0.59 -7.46 6.09
CA ARG A 24 -1.52 -6.50 6.68
C ARG A 24 -0.77 -5.62 7.69
N VAL A 25 -0.89 -4.32 7.53
CA VAL A 25 -0.34 -3.31 8.47
C VAL A 25 -1.51 -2.63 9.17
N GLN A 26 -1.42 -2.49 10.49
CA GLN A 26 -2.34 -1.67 11.28
C GLN A 26 -1.69 -0.30 11.49
N ILE A 27 -2.46 0.76 11.25
CA ILE A 27 -1.98 2.14 11.37
C ILE A 27 -2.97 2.87 12.26
N ASP A 28 -2.49 3.40 13.38
CA ASP A 28 -3.28 4.25 14.25
C ASP A 28 -3.20 5.70 13.76
N PHE A 29 -4.36 6.24 13.38
CA PHE A 29 -4.48 7.63 12.96
C PHE A 29 -4.99 8.48 14.12
N SER A 30 -4.40 9.67 14.30
CA SER A 30 -5.10 10.72 15.02
C SER A 30 -6.37 11.12 14.26
N ARG A 31 -7.35 11.73 14.95
CA ARG A 31 -8.60 12.18 14.31
C ARG A 31 -8.35 13.11 13.13
N SER A 32 -7.39 14.02 13.23
CA SER A 32 -7.03 14.96 12.16
C SER A 32 -6.34 14.27 10.99
N ALA A 33 -5.46 13.29 11.25
CA ALA A 33 -4.80 12.53 10.20
C ALA A 33 -5.79 11.66 9.42
N TYR A 34 -6.74 11.03 10.11
CA TYR A 34 -7.79 10.25 9.46
C TYR A 34 -8.71 11.12 8.59
N ALA A 35 -9.11 12.30 9.08
CA ALA A 35 -9.90 13.25 8.29
C ALA A 35 -9.16 13.69 7.02
N ARG A 36 -7.83 13.87 7.10
CA ARG A 36 -7.01 14.17 5.92
C ARG A 36 -6.96 12.99 4.94
N LEU A 37 -6.83 11.76 5.42
CA LEU A 37 -6.88 10.56 4.58
C LEU A 37 -8.22 10.48 3.83
N ASP A 38 -9.33 10.72 4.52
CA ASP A 38 -10.67 10.66 3.92
C ASP A 38 -10.86 11.76 2.85
N ALA A 39 -10.44 12.99 3.14
CA ALA A 39 -10.49 14.08 2.15
C ALA A 39 -9.62 13.79 0.91
N ILE A 40 -8.46 13.12 1.08
CA ILE A 40 -7.63 12.70 -0.06
C ILE A 40 -8.33 11.59 -0.85
N ARG A 41 -8.93 10.60 -0.17
CA ARG A 41 -9.68 9.51 -0.80
C ARG A 41 -10.80 10.04 -1.69
N GLU A 42 -11.58 11.00 -1.17
CA GLU A 42 -12.66 11.63 -1.93
C GLU A 42 -12.14 12.38 -3.16
N ARG A 43 -11.12 13.23 -2.99
CA ARG A 43 -10.52 14.00 -4.10
C ARG A 43 -9.85 13.13 -5.16
N SER A 44 -9.34 11.96 -4.78
CA SER A 44 -8.71 11.02 -5.69
C SER A 44 -9.66 9.96 -6.23
N GLU A 45 -10.95 10.01 -5.87
CA GLU A 45 -11.99 9.02 -6.23
C GLU A 45 -11.62 7.57 -5.87
N ALA A 46 -10.77 7.39 -4.84
CA ALA A 46 -10.34 6.07 -4.42
C ALA A 46 -11.48 5.33 -3.72
N GLN A 47 -11.62 4.04 -4.01
CA GLN A 47 -12.72 3.20 -3.53
C GLN A 47 -12.55 2.80 -2.06
N SER A 48 -11.33 2.95 -1.50
CA SER A 48 -11.05 2.64 -0.10
C SER A 48 -9.82 3.37 0.43
N ASN A 49 -9.74 3.54 1.75
CA ASN A 49 -8.53 4.04 2.43
C ASN A 49 -7.28 3.21 2.09
N ALA A 50 -7.41 1.90 1.92
CA ALA A 50 -6.30 1.04 1.57
C ALA A 50 -5.80 1.33 0.14
N GLU A 51 -6.70 1.63 -0.79
CA GLU A 51 -6.33 2.08 -2.13
C GLU A 51 -5.65 3.46 -2.09
N THR A 52 -6.19 4.40 -1.34
CA THR A 52 -5.60 5.73 -1.15
C THR A 52 -4.16 5.62 -0.64
N VAL A 53 -3.92 4.81 0.40
CA VAL A 53 -2.58 4.60 0.96
C VAL A 53 -1.66 3.94 -0.07
N ARG A 54 -2.12 2.95 -0.84
CA ARG A 54 -1.31 2.33 -1.90
C ARG A 54 -0.92 3.32 -3.00
N ASN A 55 -1.87 4.16 -3.43
CA ASN A 55 -1.62 5.17 -4.45
C ASN A 55 -0.63 6.23 -3.93
N ALA A 56 -0.79 6.68 -2.67
CA ALA A 56 0.14 7.59 -2.03
C ALA A 56 1.56 6.99 -1.92
N LEU A 57 1.69 5.73 -1.52
CA LEU A 57 2.98 5.04 -1.44
C LEU A 57 3.67 4.94 -2.80
N ARG A 58 2.93 4.63 -3.87
CA ARG A 58 3.47 4.59 -5.24
C ARG A 58 3.96 5.96 -5.70
N LEU A 59 3.19 7.00 -5.43
CA LEU A 59 3.57 8.37 -5.76
C LEU A 59 4.84 8.78 -5.01
N TYR A 60 4.93 8.43 -3.73
CA TYR A 60 6.10 8.74 -2.91
C TYR A 60 7.35 8.01 -3.38
N ASP A 61 7.26 6.71 -3.69
CA ASP A 61 8.36 5.93 -4.27
C ASP A 61 8.82 6.51 -5.61
N TRP A 62 7.88 6.83 -6.52
CA TRP A 62 8.23 7.48 -7.80
C TRP A 62 8.97 8.80 -7.58
N PHE A 63 8.43 9.63 -6.68
CA PHE A 63 8.98 10.95 -6.37
C PHE A 63 10.41 10.85 -5.80
N LEU A 64 10.67 9.93 -4.87
CA LEU A 64 12.01 9.71 -4.32
C LEU A 64 13.01 9.29 -5.40
N ARG A 65 12.61 8.43 -6.34
CA ARG A 65 13.48 8.05 -7.47
C ARG A 65 13.83 9.23 -8.37
N GLN A 66 12.90 10.16 -8.58
CA GLN A 66 13.20 11.36 -9.37
C GLN A 66 14.24 12.23 -8.68
N LEU A 67 14.14 12.38 -7.36
CA LEU A 67 15.16 13.10 -6.58
C LEU A 67 16.52 12.40 -6.64
N ASP A 68 16.56 11.08 -6.51
CA ASP A 68 17.81 10.30 -6.56
C ASP A 68 18.51 10.44 -7.93
N GLU A 69 17.74 10.65 -9.00
CA GLU A 69 18.24 10.91 -10.35
C GLU A 69 18.63 12.38 -10.59
N GLY A 70 18.44 13.27 -9.61
CA GLY A 70 18.82 14.68 -9.69
C GLY A 70 17.76 15.60 -10.32
N TYR A 71 16.51 15.14 -10.46
CA TYR A 71 15.41 15.99 -10.91
C TYR A 71 14.92 16.93 -9.80
N GLU A 72 14.45 18.11 -10.20
CA GLU A 72 13.79 19.08 -9.33
C GLU A 72 12.28 19.10 -9.54
N VAL A 73 11.51 19.35 -8.48
CA VAL A 73 10.06 19.58 -8.59
C VAL A 73 9.77 21.06 -8.76
N ARG A 74 9.02 21.38 -9.82
CA ARG A 74 8.61 22.74 -10.16
C ARG A 74 7.09 22.81 -10.27
N LEU A 75 6.50 23.85 -9.68
CA LEU A 75 5.10 24.21 -9.87
C LEU A 75 5.00 25.20 -11.02
N VAL A 76 4.18 24.88 -12.01
CA VAL A 76 3.92 25.72 -13.17
C VAL A 76 2.46 26.18 -13.13
N LYS A 77 2.23 27.49 -13.25
CA LYS A 77 0.89 28.10 -13.31
C LYS A 77 0.91 29.27 -14.31
N GLY A 78 0.49 29.01 -15.54
CA GLY A 78 0.64 29.99 -16.63
C GLY A 78 2.13 30.23 -16.88
N ASP A 79 2.54 31.49 -16.88
CA ASP A 79 3.94 31.90 -17.02
C ASP A 79 4.70 31.91 -15.67
N GLU A 80 4.03 31.62 -14.54
CA GLU A 80 4.69 31.50 -13.25
C GLU A 80 5.29 30.11 -13.07
N GLU A 81 6.56 30.06 -12.70
CA GLU A 81 7.24 28.84 -12.32
C GLU A 81 7.94 28.98 -10.95
N ARG A 82 7.73 28.01 -10.07
CA ARG A 82 8.30 27.98 -8.72
C ARG A 82 8.97 26.65 -8.47
N ALA A 83 10.28 26.64 -8.23
CA ALA A 83 10.94 25.46 -7.70
C ALA A 83 10.44 25.19 -6.27
N ILE A 84 10.12 23.94 -5.95
CA ILE A 84 9.86 23.52 -4.58
C ILE A 84 11.10 22.83 -4.06
N GLU A 85 11.63 23.36 -2.97
CA GLU A 85 12.57 22.63 -2.13
C GLU A 85 11.80 21.89 -1.05
N LEU A 86 11.82 20.56 -1.12
CA LEU A 86 11.21 19.71 -0.11
C LEU A 86 12.28 19.43 0.96
N LEU A 87 12.20 20.18 2.06
CA LEU A 87 13.02 19.96 3.25
C LEU A 87 12.36 18.84 4.08
N TRP A 88 13.01 17.68 4.15
CA TRP A 88 12.57 16.53 4.94
C TRP A 88 13.25 16.52 6.31
#